data_AF-A0A1Y3SW82-F1
#
_entry.id   AF-A0A1Y3SW82-F1
#
_cell.length_a   1.000
_cell.length_b   1.000
_cell.length_c   1.000
_cell.angle_alpha   90.00
_cell.angle_beta   90.00
_cell.angle_gamma   90.00
#
_symmetry.space_group_name_H-M   'P 1'
#
loop_
_entity.id
_entity.type
_entity.pdbx_description
1 polymer ?
#
loop_
_entity_poly.entity_id
_entity_poly.type
_entity_poly.pdbx_seq_one_letter_code
_entity_poly.pdbx_strand_id
1 'polypeptide(L)'
;MDKMILADKTELAIKEGAAIGSATTVVDDFTALGTVAAALTKEGNLESVKFSTDDSVTGEYTGMKLESPLFSAVDLVGGKVEATFGIREKTELEKRVDSLEGRADVTEGALQEMILSTMGGE
;
A
#
# COMPACT_ATOMS: atom_id res chain seq x y z
N MET A 1 0.61 11.37 18.50
CA MET A 1 -0.24 10.64 17.53
C MET A 1 0.67 10.06 16.47
N ASP A 2 0.55 8.76 16.26
CA ASP A 2 1.43 8.04 15.35
C ASP A 2 1.02 8.28 13.89
N LYS A 3 1.99 8.15 12.99
CA LYS A 3 1.78 8.26 11.56
C LYS A 3 2.39 7.07 10.84
N MET A 4 1.71 6.62 9.80
CA MET A 4 2.22 5.69 8.81
C MET A 4 2.44 6.44 7.49
N ILE A 5 3.65 6.42 6.97
CA ILE A 5 4.03 7.04 5.70
C ILE A 5 4.21 5.94 4.65
N LEU A 6 3.50 6.07 3.53
CA LEU A 6 3.57 5.16 2.38
C LEU A 6 4.65 5.59 1.36
N ALA A 7 4.92 4.75 0.36
CA ALA A 7 5.95 5.02 -0.64
C ALA A 7 5.71 6.33 -1.42
N ASP A 8 4.46 6.66 -1.73
CA ASP A 8 4.04 7.91 -2.37
C ASP A 8 4.03 9.12 -1.40
N LYS A 9 4.64 8.98 -0.21
CA LYS A 9 4.67 10.00 0.86
C LYS A 9 3.30 10.33 1.45
N THR A 10 2.28 9.52 1.17
CA THR A 10 0.97 9.66 1.82
C THR A 10 1.12 9.37 3.31
N GLU A 11 0.69 10.33 4.14
CA GLU A 11 0.70 10.20 5.59
C GLU A 11 -0.70 9.77 6.08
N LEU A 12 -0.74 8.65 6.80
CA LEU A 12 -1.94 8.12 7.44
C LEU A 12 -1.82 8.32 8.94
N ALA A 13 -2.78 9.03 9.54
CA ALA A 13 -2.86 9.15 10.99
C ALA A 13 -3.33 7.82 11.59
N ILE A 14 -2.58 7.29 12.56
CA ILE A 14 -2.88 6.04 13.25
C ILE A 14 -2.87 6.23 14.77
N LYS A 15 -3.59 5.37 15.49
CA LYS A 15 -3.60 5.37 16.95
C LYS A 15 -2.22 4.99 17.50
N GLU A 16 -1.93 5.49 18.69
CA GLU A 16 -0.68 5.19 19.37
C GLU A 16 -0.50 3.69 19.62
N GLY A 17 0.73 3.20 19.39
CA GLY A 17 1.05 1.78 19.59
C GLY A 17 0.54 0.87 18.48
N ALA A 18 0.17 1.42 17.33
CA ALA A 18 -0.16 0.65 16.14
C ALA A 18 1.02 -0.25 15.71
N ALA A 19 0.71 -1.51 15.42
CA ALA A 19 1.67 -2.49 14.91
C ALA A 19 1.43 -2.76 13.43
N ILE A 20 2.45 -3.23 12.71
CA ILE A 20 2.39 -3.56 11.28
C ILE A 20 1.18 -4.47 10.95
N GLY A 21 0.93 -5.49 11.78
CA GLY A 21 -0.21 -6.41 11.59
C GLY A 21 -1.54 -5.94 12.20
N SER A 22 -1.57 -4.80 12.88
CA SER A 22 -2.80 -4.25 13.48
C SER A 22 -2.65 -2.75 13.74
N ALA A 23 -2.81 -1.97 12.67
CA ALA A 23 -2.80 -0.51 12.73
C ALA A 23 -4.24 0.01 12.64
N THR A 24 -4.58 0.99 13.48
CA THR A 24 -5.92 1.62 13.45
C THR A 24 -5.78 3.06 13.01
N THR A 25 -6.38 3.40 11.87
CA THR A 25 -6.48 4.79 11.40
C THR A 25 -7.72 5.47 11.96
N VAL A 26 -7.62 6.78 12.18
CA VAL A 26 -8.73 7.61 12.65
C VAL A 26 -8.96 8.71 11.63
N VAL A 27 -10.15 8.73 11.05
CA VAL A 27 -10.55 9.70 10.02
C VAL A 27 -11.89 10.33 10.37
N ASP A 28 -12.20 11.49 9.79
CA ASP A 28 -13.43 12.21 10.09
C ASP A 28 -14.68 11.43 9.65
N ASP A 29 -14.67 10.85 8.45
CA ASP A 29 -15.83 10.18 7.87
C ASP A 29 -15.44 9.05 6.91
N PHE A 30 -16.44 8.26 6.48
CA PHE A 30 -16.25 7.15 5.55
C PHE A 30 -15.66 7.58 4.18
N THR A 31 -15.87 8.82 3.76
CA THR A 31 -15.23 9.36 2.56
C THR A 31 -13.72 9.47 2.74
N ALA A 32 -13.27 10.00 3.88
CA ALA A 32 -11.85 10.02 4.23
C ALA A 32 -11.30 8.60 4.40
N LEU A 33 -12.09 7.67 4.96
CA LEU A 33 -11.72 6.26 5.02
C LEU A 33 -11.50 5.65 3.62
N GLY A 34 -12.33 6.04 2.65
CA GLY A 34 -12.16 5.65 1.24
C GLY A 34 -10.82 6.10 0.66
N THR A 35 -10.35 7.30 1.02
CA THR A 35 -9.01 7.78 0.64
C THR A 35 -7.91 6.94 1.26
N VAL A 36 -8.07 6.53 2.53
CA VAL A 36 -7.12 5.61 3.17
C VAL A 36 -7.11 4.25 2.48
N ALA A 37 -8.29 3.69 2.17
CA ALA A 37 -8.40 2.43 1.45
C ALA A 37 -7.74 2.51 0.06
N ALA A 38 -7.95 3.60 -0.67
CA ALA A 38 -7.30 3.84 -1.96
C ALA A 38 -5.77 3.92 -1.82
N ALA A 39 -5.27 4.60 -0.79
CA ALA A 39 -3.84 4.68 -0.53
C ALA A 39 -3.22 3.31 -0.19
N LEU A 40 -3.90 2.50 0.61
CA LEU A 40 -3.47 1.15 1.01
C LEU A 40 -3.55 0.12 -0.15
N THR A 41 -4.45 0.31 -1.10
CA THR A 41 -4.63 -0.59 -2.26
C THR A 41 -3.90 -0.14 -3.51
N LYS A 42 -3.37 1.08 -3.52
CA LYS A 42 -2.55 1.60 -4.61
C LYS A 42 -1.31 0.73 -4.79
N GLU A 43 -1.09 0.29 -6.02
CA GLU A 43 0.08 -0.49 -6.39
C GLU A 43 1.37 0.27 -6.08
N GLY A 44 2.39 -0.44 -5.59
CA GLY A 44 3.66 0.14 -5.16
C GLY A 44 3.62 0.87 -3.80
N ASN A 45 2.45 1.27 -3.30
CA ASN A 45 2.38 2.15 -2.13
C ASN A 45 2.78 1.46 -0.81
N LEU A 46 2.67 0.13 -0.77
CA LEU A 46 3.13 -0.71 0.34
C LEU A 46 4.54 -1.27 0.14
N GLU A 47 5.24 -0.92 -0.95
CA GLU A 47 6.63 -1.34 -1.13
C GLU A 47 7.58 -0.71 -0.11
N SER A 48 7.23 0.48 0.40
CA SER A 48 7.93 1.14 1.50
C SER A 48 6.91 1.73 2.46
N VAL A 49 6.99 1.31 3.72
CA VAL A 49 6.13 1.79 4.79
C VAL A 49 7.00 2.22 5.96
N LYS A 50 6.76 3.43 6.47
CA LYS A 50 7.46 3.96 7.63
C LYS A 50 6.47 4.30 8.73
N PHE A 51 6.80 3.95 9.96
CA PHE A 51 6.06 4.37 11.14
C PHE A 51 6.85 5.47 11.84
N SER A 52 6.14 6.53 12.23
CA SER A 52 6.72 7.67 12.92
C SER A 52 5.88 8.05 14.13
N THR A 53 6.56 8.28 15.25
CA THR A 53 6.01 8.75 16.53
C THR A 53 6.72 10.06 16.86
N ASP A 54 5.96 11.14 17.07
CA ASP A 54 6.51 12.47 17.41
C ASP A 54 7.70 12.87 16.51
N ASP A 55 7.52 12.73 15.19
CA ASP A 55 8.50 13.04 14.13
C ASP A 55 9.73 12.09 14.07
N SER A 56 9.88 11.17 15.02
CA SER A 56 10.91 10.15 14.98
C SER A 56 10.43 8.90 14.26
N VAL A 57 11.20 8.42 13.27
CA VAL A 57 10.92 7.14 12.60
C VAL A 57 11.17 5.99 13.58
N THR A 58 10.11 5.26 13.93
CA THR A 58 10.13 4.14 14.87
C THR A 58 10.25 2.79 14.17
N GLY A 59 9.89 2.72 12.88
CA GLY A 59 10.05 1.52 12.07
C GLY A 59 10.03 1.80 10.58
N GLU A 60 10.80 1.03 9.81
CA GLU A 60 10.83 1.07 8.35
C GLU A 60 10.73 -0.35 7.79
N TYR A 61 9.84 -0.51 6.81
CA TYR A 61 9.40 -1.80 6.30
C TYR A 61 9.35 -1.75 4.78
N THR A 62 9.82 -2.81 4.11
CA THR A 62 9.84 -2.88 2.64
C THR A 62 9.21 -4.17 2.11
N GLY A 63 8.64 -4.10 0.92
CA GLY A 63 7.96 -5.23 0.28
C GLY A 63 6.76 -5.71 1.10
N MET A 64 5.97 -4.78 1.64
CA MET A 64 4.77 -5.11 2.41
C MET A 64 3.58 -5.35 1.48
N LYS A 65 2.56 -6.00 2.03
CA LYS A 65 1.28 -6.29 1.39
C LYS A 65 0.17 -6.12 2.41
N LEU A 66 -0.95 -5.57 1.94
CA LEU A 66 -2.17 -5.47 2.72
C LEU A 66 -2.73 -6.86 3.01
N GLU A 67 -3.06 -7.11 4.27
CA GLU A 67 -3.81 -8.32 4.63
C GLU A 67 -5.27 -8.19 4.18
N SER A 68 -5.84 -9.32 3.77
CA SER A 68 -7.26 -9.41 3.44
C SER A 68 -8.01 -9.96 4.65
N PRO A 69 -9.12 -9.35 5.09
CA PRO A 69 -9.83 -8.22 4.47
C PRO A 69 -9.16 -6.85 4.69
N LEU A 70 -9.44 -5.89 3.80
CA LEU A 70 -8.82 -4.54 3.79
C LEU A 70 -8.93 -3.82 5.14
N PHE A 71 -10.09 -3.91 5.80
CA PHE A 71 -10.26 -3.52 7.19
C PHE A 71 -10.77 -4.72 7.98
N SER A 72 -10.07 -5.09 9.05
CA SER A 72 -10.49 -6.14 9.99
C SER A 72 -11.59 -5.66 10.94
N ALA A 73 -11.63 -4.36 11.24
CA ALA A 73 -12.66 -3.74 12.04
C ALA A 73 -12.88 -2.29 11.57
N VAL A 74 -14.12 -1.83 11.61
CA VAL A 74 -14.49 -0.42 11.38
C VAL A 74 -15.53 -0.05 12.42
N ASP A 75 -15.27 1.02 13.17
CA ASP A 75 -16.14 1.52 14.23
C ASP A 75 -16.29 3.04 14.13
N LEU A 76 -17.27 3.59 14.84
CA LEU A 76 -17.59 5.02 14.84
C LEU A 76 -17.53 5.54 16.27
N VAL A 77 -16.37 6.10 16.63
CA VAL A 77 -16.03 6.48 17.99
C VAL A 77 -15.95 8.00 18.08
N GLY A 78 -16.78 8.61 18.91
CA GLY A 78 -16.77 10.06 19.13
C GLY A 78 -17.07 10.88 17.86
N GLY A 79 -17.82 10.31 16.91
CA GLY A 79 -18.15 10.97 15.64
C GLY A 79 -17.08 10.87 14.56
N LYS A 80 -15.98 10.13 14.82
CA LYS A 80 -14.94 9.80 13.83
C LYS A 80 -14.99 8.32 13.48
N VAL A 81 -14.52 7.99 12.29
CA VAL A 81 -14.43 6.60 11.83
C VAL A 81 -13.05 6.06 12.20
N GLU A 82 -13.03 4.97 12.96
CA GLU A 82 -11.82 4.23 13.30
C GLU A 82 -11.80 2.92 12.49
N ALA A 83 -10.72 2.67 11.76
CA ALA A 83 -10.62 1.46 10.95
C ALA A 83 -9.28 0.77 11.18
N THR A 84 -9.33 -0.53 11.47
CA THR A 84 -8.16 -1.36 11.72
C THR A 84 -7.80 -2.16 10.48
N PHE A 85 -6.55 -2.08 10.06
CA PHE A 85 -5.99 -2.84 8.94
C PHE A 85 -4.67 -3.49 9.36
N GLY A 86 -4.33 -4.60 8.72
CA GLY A 86 -3.06 -5.29 8.88
C GLY A 86 -2.26 -5.21 7.59
N ILE A 87 -0.96 -4.98 7.69
CA ILE A 87 -0.01 -5.22 6.61
C ILE A 87 0.96 -6.31 7.06
N ARG A 88 1.45 -7.10 6.11
CA ARG A 88 2.46 -8.13 6.33
C ARG A 88 3.54 -8.06 5.27
N GLU A 89 4.71 -8.61 5.54
CA GLU A 89 5.73 -8.74 4.52
C GLU A 89 5.29 -9.74 3.43
N LYS A 90 5.53 -9.40 2.16
CA LYS A 90 5.37 -10.34 1.04
C LYS A 90 6.29 -11.54 1.26
N THR A 91 5.77 -12.75 1.04
CA THR A 91 6.61 -13.95 1.03
C THR A 91 7.63 -13.90 -0.12
N GLU A 92 8.73 -14.66 -0.02
CA GLU A 92 9.71 -14.76 -1.11
C GLU A 92 9.08 -15.22 -2.43
N LEU A 93 8.08 -16.11 -2.37
CA LEU A 93 7.29 -16.53 -3.53
C LEU A 93 6.52 -15.37 -4.15
N GLU A 94 5.83 -14.56 -3.35
CA GLU A 94 5.11 -13.37 -3.84
C GLU A 94 6.07 -12.36 -4.47
N LYS A 95 7.24 -12.11 -3.87
CA LYS A 95 8.29 -11.25 -4.44
C LYS A 95 8.80 -11.77 -5.80
N ARG A 96 8.93 -13.09 -5.94
CA ARG A 96 9.34 -13.73 -7.21
C ARG A 96 8.27 -13.64 -8.29
N VAL A 97 6.99 -13.80 -7.94
CA VAL A 97 5.87 -13.66 -8.88
C VAL A 97 5.81 -12.23 -9.43
N ASP A 98 5.88 -11.24 -8.54
CA ASP A 98 5.92 -9.81 -8.89
C ASP A 98 7.06 -9.47 -9.87
N SER A 99 8.27 -10.00 -9.59
CA SER A 99 9.42 -9.87 -10.50
C SER A 99 9.25 -10.58 -11.85
N LEU A 100 8.45 -11.65 -11.92
CA LEU A 100 8.17 -12.36 -13.16
C LEU A 100 7.11 -11.64 -13.99
N GLU A 101 6.07 -11.11 -13.36
CA GLU A 101 5.02 -10.31 -14.01
C GLU A 101 5.62 -9.04 -14.63
N GLY A 102 6.47 -8.30 -13.91
CA GLY A 102 7.17 -7.14 -14.46
C GLY A 102 8.06 -7.49 -15.67
N ARG A 103 8.64 -8.69 -15.72
CA ARG A 103 9.42 -9.15 -16.89
C ARG A 103 8.54 -9.51 -18.08
N ALA A 104 7.36 -10.06 -17.83
CA ALA A 104 6.39 -10.37 -18.88
C ALA A 104 5.90 -9.09 -19.55
N ASP A 105 5.54 -8.07 -18.78
CA ASP A 105 5.07 -6.76 -19.27
C ASP A 105 6.10 -6.09 -20.20
N VAL A 106 7.37 -6.01 -19.78
CA VAL A 106 8.47 -5.47 -20.60
C VAL A 106 8.66 -6.26 -21.89
N THR A 107 8.49 -7.59 -21.84
CA THR A 107 8.64 -8.45 -23.02
C THR A 107 7.48 -8.26 -23.99
N GLU A 108 6.25 -8.15 -23.50
CA GLU A 108 5.06 -7.88 -24.32
C GLU A 108 5.14 -6.50 -24.99
N GLY A 109 5.56 -5.47 -24.25
CA GLY A 109 5.78 -4.13 -24.80
C GLY A 109 6.82 -4.11 -25.93
N ALA A 110 7.96 -4.79 -25.73
CA ALA A 110 9.00 -4.88 -26.76
C ALA A 110 8.54 -5.66 -28.01
N LEU A 111 7.73 -6.71 -27.86
CA LEU A 111 7.16 -7.45 -28.98
C LEU A 111 6.16 -6.61 -29.76
N GLN A 112 5.30 -5.84 -29.10
CA GLN A 112 4.37 -4.92 -29.75
C GLN A 112 5.09 -3.85 -30.56
N GLU A 113 6.18 -3.27 -30.03
CA GLU A 113 7.01 -2.30 -30.76
C GLU A 113 7.65 -2.92 -32.01
N MET A 114 8.20 -4.13 -31.92
CA MET A 114 8.75 -4.83 -33.09
C MET A 114 7.68 -5.09 -34.16
N ILE A 115 6.49 -5.54 -33.76
CA ILE A 115 5.37 -5.79 -34.68
C ILE A 115 4.95 -4.49 -35.39
N LEU A 116 4.83 -3.38 -34.65
CA LEU A 116 4.48 -2.08 -35.23
C LEU A 116 5.56 -1.56 -36.19
N SER A 117 6.84 -1.71 -35.82
CA SER A 117 7.99 -1.32 -36.65
C SER A 117 8.07 -2.11 -37.95
N THR A 118 7.61 -3.35 -37.94
CA THR A 118 7.62 -4.24 -39.11
C THR A 118 6.39 -4.03 -40.02
N MET A 119 5.27 -3.52 -39.48
CA MET A 119 4.05 -3.21 -40.26
C MET A 119 3.96 -1.76 -40.77
N GLY A 120 4.68 -0.81 -40.16
CA GLY A 120 4.65 0.61 -40.57
C GLY A 120 5.73 1.01 -41.58
N GLY A 121 6.51 0.06 -42.10
CA GLY A 121 7.54 0.29 -43.11
C GLY A 121 7.02 0.06 -44.53
N GLU A 122 6.28 1.03 -45.06
CA GLU A 122 6.03 1.23 -46.50
C GLU A 122 6.35 2.68 -46.90
#